data_AF-A0A1H3BTM7-F1
#
_entry.id   AF-A0A1H3BTM7-F1
#
_cell.length_a   1.000
_cell.length_b   1.000
_cell.length_c   1.000
_cell.angle_alpha   90.00
_cell.angle_beta   90.00
_cell.angle_gamma   90.00
#
_symmetry.space_group_name_H-M   'P 1'
#
loop_
_entity.id
_entity.type
_entity.pdbx_description
1 polymer ?
#
loop_
_entity_poly.entity_id
_entity_poly.type
_entity_poly.pdbx_seq_one_letter_code
_entity_poly.pdbx_strand_id
1 'polypeptide(L)'
;MSSQLEEYAMKSELYVVALTFSILAISIQFPAETSDVCIGRLQALGWVFLVVSGIAGITLLRNVSRDYNQYLTKRRLEDIMNGARLDDVSKKEFRRVYSEESKNLSRNKRFWWPVQGYCLAVGLLFLATARILNSPIY
;
A
#
# COMPACT_ATOMS: atom_id res chain seq x y z
N MET A 1 -14.91 11.77 14.40
CA MET A 1 -14.37 12.31 13.13
C MET A 1 -13.13 11.55 12.63
N SER A 2 -12.27 11.00 13.52
CA SER A 2 -11.11 10.18 13.12
C SER A 2 -11.45 8.84 12.44
N SER A 3 -12.51 8.16 12.87
CA SER A 3 -12.88 6.83 12.34
C SER A 3 -13.25 6.83 10.86
N GLN A 4 -13.90 7.89 10.37
CA GLN A 4 -14.22 8.00 8.93
C GLN A 4 -12.97 8.25 8.10
N LEU A 5 -12.03 9.07 8.60
CA LEU A 5 -10.77 9.36 7.90
C LEU A 5 -9.92 8.10 7.71
N GLU A 6 -9.88 7.24 8.73
CA GLU A 6 -9.20 5.94 8.68
C GLU A 6 -9.88 4.96 7.71
N GLU A 7 -11.22 4.93 7.68
CA GLU A 7 -11.98 4.13 6.73
C GLU A 7 -11.74 4.58 5.29
N TYR A 8 -11.72 5.89 5.03
CA TYR A 8 -11.38 6.44 3.71
C TYR A 8 -9.94 6.12 3.31
N ALA A 9 -8.99 6.19 4.24
CA ALA A 9 -7.60 5.82 3.98
C ALA A 9 -7.49 4.33 3.61
N MET A 10 -8.20 3.44 4.30
CA MET A 10 -8.20 2.02 3.94
C MET A 10 -8.79 1.77 2.55
N LYS A 11 -9.89 2.46 2.20
CA LYS A 11 -10.50 2.38 0.86
C LYS A 11 -9.56 2.89 -0.23
N SER A 12 -8.90 4.04 -0.03
CA SER A 12 -7.96 4.59 -1.01
C SER A 12 -6.78 3.66 -1.27
N GLU A 13 -6.21 3.06 -0.23
CA GLU A 13 -5.09 2.10 -0.36
C GLU A 13 -5.53 0.85 -1.13
N LEU A 14 -6.72 0.33 -0.84
CA LEU A 14 -7.32 -0.79 -1.58
C LEU A 14 -7.45 -0.47 -3.08
N TYR A 15 -7.93 0.74 -3.42
CA TYR A 15 -8.07 1.17 -4.81
C TYR A 15 -6.72 1.28 -5.52
N VAL A 16 -5.68 1.80 -4.85
CA VAL A 16 -4.34 1.94 -5.45
C VAL A 16 -3.70 0.57 -5.68
N VAL A 17 -3.88 -0.37 -4.76
CA VAL A 17 -3.46 -1.77 -4.94
C VAL A 17 -4.19 -2.39 -6.13
N ALA A 18 -5.52 -2.28 -6.16
CA ALA A 18 -6.34 -2.82 -7.24
C ALA A 18 -5.92 -2.24 -8.60
N LEU A 19 -5.73 -0.91 -8.68
CA LEU A 19 -5.26 -0.22 -9.87
C LEU A 19 -3.90 -0.78 -10.35
N THR A 20 -2.96 -0.98 -9.43
CA THR A 20 -1.63 -1.51 -9.76
C THR A 20 -1.73 -2.91 -10.39
N PHE A 21 -2.55 -3.80 -9.81
CA PHE A 21 -2.77 -5.13 -10.36
C PHE A 21 -3.55 -5.11 -11.68
N SER A 22 -4.53 -4.21 -11.83
CA SER A 22 -5.25 -4.04 -13.09
C SER A 22 -4.32 -3.58 -14.22
N ILE A 23 -3.47 -2.59 -13.95
CA ILE A 23 -2.47 -2.11 -14.92
C ILE A 23 -1.51 -3.24 -15.30
N LEU A 24 -1.01 -3.99 -14.31
CA LEU A 24 -0.11 -5.12 -14.56
C LEU A 24 -0.79 -6.21 -15.41
N ALA A 25 -2.03 -6.58 -15.09
CA ALA A 25 -2.80 -7.58 -15.82
C ALA A 25 -3.01 -7.17 -17.28
N ILE A 26 -3.44 -5.93 -17.52
CA ILE A 26 -3.62 -5.38 -18.87
C ILE A 26 -2.28 -5.36 -19.61
N SER A 27 -1.20 -4.98 -18.94
CA SER A 27 0.13 -4.88 -19.56
C SER A 27 0.72 -6.22 -19.95
N ILE A 28 0.36 -7.30 -19.26
CA ILE A 28 0.78 -8.67 -19.58
C ILE A 28 -0.10 -9.28 -20.68
N GLN A 29 -1.41 -9.04 -20.63
CA GLN A 29 -2.36 -9.56 -21.64
C GLN A 29 -2.15 -8.94 -23.02
N PHE A 30 -1.77 -7.66 -23.06
CA PHE A 30 -1.50 -6.95 -24.29
C PHE A 30 -0.03 -6.54 -24.33
N PRO A 31 0.92 -7.47 -24.53
CA PRO A 31 2.31 -7.08 -24.67
C PRO A 31 2.49 -6.28 -25.96
N ALA A 32 3.46 -5.36 -25.98
CA ALA A 32 3.86 -4.73 -27.23
C ALA A 32 4.62 -5.79 -28.04
N GLU A 33 4.01 -6.35 -29.08
CA GLU A 33 4.71 -7.28 -29.99
C GLU A 33 5.87 -6.53 -30.63
N THR A 34 7.10 -6.95 -30.32
CA THR A 34 8.32 -6.30 -30.79
C THR A 34 9.40 -7.33 -31.10
N SER A 35 10.12 -7.12 -32.20
CA SER A 35 11.33 -7.89 -32.51
C SER A 35 12.59 -7.31 -31.83
N ASP A 36 12.47 -6.12 -31.23
CA ASP A 36 13.60 -5.45 -30.59
C ASP A 36 13.77 -5.92 -29.13
N VAL A 37 14.93 -6.52 -28.87
CA VAL A 37 15.34 -7.02 -27.55
C VAL A 37 15.37 -5.89 -26.52
N CYS A 38 15.69 -4.65 -26.91
CA CYS A 38 15.73 -3.50 -26.01
C CYS A 38 14.33 -3.12 -25.51
N ILE A 39 13.33 -3.09 -26.40
CA ILE A 39 11.93 -2.80 -26.06
C ILE A 39 11.37 -3.89 -25.14
N GLY A 40 11.65 -5.16 -25.45
CA GLY A 40 11.26 -6.29 -24.59
C GLY A 40 11.84 -6.19 -23.18
N ARG A 41 13.11 -5.78 -23.03
CA ARG A 41 13.75 -5.56 -21.72
C ARG A 41 13.14 -4.40 -20.94
N LEU A 42 12.84 -3.28 -21.61
CA LEU A 42 12.15 -2.14 -20.98
C LEU A 42 10.77 -2.54 -20.46
N GLN A 43 10.03 -3.31 -21.24
CA GLN A 43 8.71 -3.82 -20.85
C GLN A 43 8.81 -4.78 -19.65
N ALA A 44 9.78 -5.70 -19.65
CA ALA A 44 10.04 -6.59 -18.53
C ALA A 44 10.42 -5.82 -17.25
N LEU A 45 11.27 -4.78 -17.35
CA LEU A 45 11.59 -3.90 -16.22
C LEU A 45 10.33 -3.19 -15.71
N GLY A 46 9.49 -2.66 -16.60
CA GLY A 46 8.20 -2.05 -16.24
C GLY A 46 7.31 -3.01 -15.43
N TRP A 47 7.21 -4.27 -15.84
CA TRP A 47 6.48 -5.29 -15.09
C TRP A 47 7.09 -5.57 -13.72
N VAL A 48 8.42 -5.68 -13.62
CA VAL A 48 9.11 -5.89 -12.33
C VAL A 48 8.79 -4.74 -11.36
N PHE A 49 8.84 -3.49 -11.81
CA PHE A 49 8.49 -2.33 -10.97
C PHE A 49 7.03 -2.35 -10.55
N LEU A 50 6.09 -2.73 -11.43
CA LEU A 50 4.68 -2.88 -11.07
C LEU A 50 4.45 -4.01 -10.06
N VAL A 51 5.17 -5.14 -10.17
CA VAL A 51 5.10 -6.23 -9.20
C VAL A 51 5.58 -5.77 -7.82
N VAL A 52 6.73 -5.07 -7.77
CA VAL A 52 7.25 -4.50 -6.52
C VAL A 52 6.26 -3.49 -5.92
N SER A 53 5.66 -2.65 -6.74
CA SER A 53 4.58 -1.73 -6.32
C SER A 53 3.38 -2.48 -5.73
N GLY A 54 2.92 -3.56 -6.38
CA GLY A 54 1.83 -4.39 -5.88
C GLY A 54 2.14 -5.03 -4.52
N ILE A 55 3.36 -5.56 -4.34
CA ILE A 55 3.81 -6.15 -3.06
C ILE A 55 3.87 -5.09 -1.96
N ALA A 56 4.42 -3.91 -2.27
CA ALA A 56 4.46 -2.78 -1.34
C ALA A 56 3.04 -2.37 -0.92
N GLY A 57 2.12 -2.29 -1.87
CA GLY A 57 0.72 -1.97 -1.61
C GLY A 57 -0.02 -3.02 -0.77
N ILE A 58 0.20 -4.32 -1.00
CA ILE A 58 -0.35 -5.37 -0.13
C ILE A 58 0.21 -5.22 1.30
N THR A 59 1.48 -4.87 1.43
CA THR A 59 2.14 -4.68 2.73
C THR A 59 1.55 -3.48 3.47
N LEU A 60 1.29 -2.39 2.75
CA LEU A 60 0.59 -1.21 3.28
C LEU A 60 -0.83 -1.53 3.71
N LEU A 61 -1.59 -2.24 2.88
CA LEU A 61 -2.95 -2.64 3.19
C LEU A 61 -3.01 -3.50 4.47
N ARG A 62 -2.06 -4.44 4.63
CA ARG A 62 -1.92 -5.23 5.87
C ARG A 62 -1.60 -4.35 7.08
N ASN A 63 -0.72 -3.37 6.94
CA ASN A 63 -0.37 -2.47 8.02
C ASN A 63 -1.55 -1.56 8.42
N VAL A 64 -2.28 -1.00 7.45
CA VAL A 64 -3.48 -0.18 7.69
C VAL A 64 -4.58 -1.02 8.33
N SER A 65 -4.80 -2.25 7.87
CA SER A 65 -5.76 -3.16 8.49
C SER A 65 -5.39 -3.51 9.94
N ARG A 66 -4.10 -3.72 10.23
CA ARG A 66 -3.61 -3.95 11.60
C ARG A 66 -3.81 -2.73 12.50
N ASP A 67 -3.49 -1.54 12.01
CA ASP A 67 -3.67 -0.28 12.74
C ASP A 67 -5.15 -0.04 13.07
N TYR A 68 -6.05 -0.27 12.11
CA TYR A 68 -7.50 -0.19 12.34
C TYR A 68 -8.00 -1.22 13.35
N ASN A 69 -7.50 -2.46 13.29
CA ASN A 69 -7.87 -3.49 14.27
C ASN A 69 -7.37 -3.16 15.68
N GLN A 70 -6.16 -2.61 15.81
CA GLN A 70 -5.64 -2.12 17.09
C GLN A 70 -6.46 -0.93 17.62
N TYR A 71 -6.86 0.00 16.76
CA TYR A 71 -7.73 1.10 17.12
C TYR A 71 -9.08 0.62 17.68
N LEU A 72 -9.73 -0.33 16.98
CA LEU A 72 -10.98 -0.93 17.43
C LEU A 72 -10.82 -1.67 18.77
N THR A 73 -9.73 -2.42 18.91
CA THR A 73 -9.43 -3.20 20.12
C THR A 73 -9.18 -2.27 21.31
N LYS A 74 -8.37 -1.23 21.12
CA LYS A 74 -8.13 -0.18 22.11
C LYS A 74 -9.43 0.47 22.57
N ARG A 75 -10.32 0.82 21.64
CA ARG A 75 -11.60 1.46 21.97
C ARG A 75 -12.51 0.55 22.80
N ARG A 76 -12.62 -0.73 22.44
CA ARG A 76 -13.38 -1.73 23.23
C ARG A 76 -12.81 -1.91 24.63
N LEU A 77 -11.49 -1.96 24.75
CA LEU A 77 -10.83 -2.09 26.05
C LEU A 77 -10.97 -0.83 26.89
N GLU A 78 -10.87 0.37 26.31
CA GLU A 78 -11.13 1.63 27.02
C GLU A 78 -12.56 1.67 27.57
N ASP A 79 -13.56 1.22 26.81
CA ASP A 79 -14.95 1.14 27.28
C ASP A 79 -15.09 0.16 28.47
N ILE A 80 -14.46 -1.01 28.40
CA ILE A 80 -14.43 -1.99 29.51
C ILE A 80 -13.70 -1.43 30.74
N MET A 81 -12.58 -0.72 30.53
CA MET A 81 -11.75 -0.14 31.60
C MET A 81 -12.34 1.11 32.24
N ASN A 82 -13.31 1.75 31.59
CA ASN A 82 -14.10 2.82 32.16
C ASN A 82 -15.31 2.27 32.92
N GLY A 83 -15.86 1.14 32.49
CA GLY A 83 -16.91 0.41 33.23
C GLY A 83 -16.40 -0.34 34.45
N ALA A 84 -15.19 -0.91 34.39
CA ALA A 84 -14.50 -1.51 35.52
C ALA A 84 -13.66 -0.45 36.25
N ARG A 85 -13.74 -0.36 37.58
CA ARG A 85 -12.85 0.47 38.42
C ARG A 85 -11.41 -0.07 38.44
N LEU A 86 -10.77 -0.12 37.28
CA LEU A 86 -9.38 -0.52 37.13
C LEU A 86 -8.45 0.60 37.58
N ASP A 87 -7.35 0.20 38.21
CA ASP A 87 -6.35 1.07 38.81
C ASP A 87 -5.55 1.87 37.75
N ASP A 88 -5.12 3.08 38.09
CA ASP A 88 -4.52 4.04 37.13
C ASP A 88 -3.21 3.53 36.50
N VAL A 89 -2.50 2.64 37.20
CA VAL A 89 -1.27 2.00 36.72
C VAL A 89 -1.55 1.08 35.53
N SER A 90 -2.61 0.25 35.62
CA SER A 90 -3.03 -0.63 34.53
C SER A 90 -3.48 0.18 33.31
N LYS A 91 -4.11 1.34 33.52
CA LYS A 91 -4.49 2.26 32.43
C LYS A 91 -3.28 2.87 31.73
N LYS A 92 -2.24 3.25 32.47
CA LYS A 92 -1.00 3.80 31.91
C LYS A 92 -0.22 2.78 31.09
N GLU A 93 -0.05 1.57 31.61
CA GLU A 93 0.71 0.52 30.91
C GLU A 93 0.01 0.10 29.61
N PHE A 94 -1.32 -0.06 29.66
CA PHE A 94 -2.13 -0.33 28.47
C PHE A 94 -1.94 0.74 27.40
N ARG A 95 -2.01 2.02 27.79
CA ARG A 95 -1.80 3.14 26.86
C ARG A 95 -0.40 3.14 26.26
N ARG A 96 0.61 2.75 27.05
CA ARG A 96 2.01 2.69 26.60
C ARG A 96 2.22 1.63 25.53
N VAL A 97 1.81 0.38 25.79
CA VAL A 97 2.00 -0.75 24.85
C VAL A 97 1.36 -0.44 23.49
N TYR A 98 0.11 0.02 23.48
CA TYR A 98 -0.58 0.38 22.23
C TYR A 98 0.04 1.59 21.53
N SER A 99 0.62 2.54 22.27
CA SER A 99 1.28 3.70 21.67
C SER A 99 2.61 3.36 20.99
N GLU A 100 3.36 2.38 21.51
CA GLU A 100 4.60 1.91 20.89
C GLU A 100 4.29 1.12 19.61
N GLU A 101 3.26 0.27 19.64
CA GLU A 101 2.87 -0.55 18.49
C GLU A 101 2.33 0.32 17.32
N SER A 102 1.48 1.30 17.63
CA SER A 102 0.97 2.27 16.64
C SER A 102 2.10 3.13 16.02
N LYS A 103 3.10 3.53 16.81
CA LYS A 103 4.28 4.25 16.28
C LYS A 103 5.09 3.40 15.30
N ASN A 104 5.27 2.11 15.59
CA ASN A 104 5.97 1.18 14.70
C ASN A 104 5.21 0.99 13.37
N LEU A 105 3.88 0.84 13.42
CA LEU A 105 3.03 0.74 12.23
C LEU A 105 3.07 2.02 11.37
N SER A 106 2.99 3.19 12.01
CA SER A 106 3.10 4.49 11.34
C SER A 106 4.44 4.66 10.61
N ARG A 107 5.55 4.28 11.26
CA ARG A 107 6.88 4.33 10.65
C ARG A 107 6.99 3.42 9.42
N ASN A 108 6.43 2.22 9.51
CA ASN A 108 6.41 1.27 8.40
C ASN A 108 5.58 1.81 7.23
N LYS A 109 4.38 2.35 7.51
CA LYS A 109 3.52 2.97 6.49
C LYS A 109 4.24 4.12 5.77
N ARG A 110 4.93 5.00 6.51
CA ARG A 110 5.66 6.14 5.95
C ARG A 110 6.79 5.72 5.00
N PHE A 111 7.37 4.55 5.20
CA PHE A 111 8.43 4.01 4.34
C PHE A 111 7.86 3.34 3.08
N TRP A 112 6.86 2.47 3.22
CA TRP A 112 6.33 1.71 2.09
C TRP A 112 5.50 2.56 1.13
N TRP A 113 4.87 3.63 1.62
CA TRP A 113 4.01 4.48 0.81
C TRP A 113 4.73 5.16 -0.37
N PRO A 114 5.86 5.86 -0.16
CA PRO A 114 6.64 6.39 -1.27
C PRO A 114 7.19 5.26 -2.16
N VAL A 115 7.59 4.11 -1.60
CA VAL A 115 8.09 2.98 -2.40
C VAL A 115 7.05 2.49 -3.40
N GLN A 116 5.80 2.29 -2.99
CA GLN A 116 4.72 1.92 -3.89
C GLN A 116 4.51 2.98 -4.98
N GLY A 117 4.42 4.25 -4.59
CA GLY A 117 4.21 5.35 -5.53
C GLY A 117 5.33 5.47 -6.57
N TYR A 118 6.59 5.41 -6.14
CA TYR A 118 7.75 5.47 -7.03
C TYR A 118 7.81 4.28 -7.97
N CYS A 119 7.63 3.05 -7.47
CA CYS A 119 7.63 1.87 -8.31
C CYS A 119 6.46 1.86 -9.31
N LEU A 120 5.28 2.34 -8.92
CA LEU A 120 4.15 2.50 -9.83
C LEU A 120 4.46 3.49 -10.96
N ALA A 121 4.95 4.69 -10.61
CA ALA A 121 5.26 5.74 -11.58
C ALA A 121 6.37 5.30 -12.54
N VAL A 122 7.45 4.73 -12.02
CA VAL A 122 8.59 4.24 -12.81
C VAL A 122 8.17 3.06 -13.70
N GLY A 123 7.39 2.12 -13.18
CA GLY A 123 6.85 1.00 -13.96
C GLY A 123 5.98 1.47 -15.12
N LEU A 124 5.11 2.45 -14.88
CA LEU A 124 4.30 3.08 -15.92
C LEU A 124 5.14 3.82 -16.96
N LEU A 125 6.17 4.55 -16.55
CA LEU A 125 7.08 5.24 -17.47
C LEU A 125 7.81 4.26 -18.39
N PHE A 126 8.30 3.14 -17.85
CA PHE A 126 8.95 2.11 -18.67
C PHE A 126 8.00 1.49 -19.68
N LEU A 127 6.77 1.18 -19.27
CA LEU A 127 5.74 0.64 -20.16
C LEU A 127 5.33 1.66 -21.24
N ALA A 128 5.12 2.92 -20.86
CA ALA A 128 4.77 3.98 -21.80
C ALA A 128 5.89 4.21 -22.82
N THR A 129 7.15 4.24 -22.37
CA THR A 129 8.32 4.40 -23.25
C THR A 129 8.43 3.23 -24.22
N ALA A 130 8.28 1.99 -23.74
CA ALA A 130 8.27 0.81 -24.59
C ALA A 130 7.16 0.86 -25.64
N ARG A 131 5.97 1.35 -25.28
CA ARG A 131 4.83 1.51 -26.20
C ARG A 131 5.05 2.59 -27.25
N ILE A 132 5.62 3.73 -26.87
CA ILE A 132 5.93 4.82 -27.81
C ILE A 132 7.00 4.37 -28.81
N LEU A 133 8.06 3.71 -28.34
CA LEU A 133 9.12 3.20 -29.21
C LEU A 133 8.64 2.08 -30.14
N ASN A 134 7.63 1.31 -29.73
CA ASN A 134 7.04 0.27 -30.55
C ASN A 134 5.92 0.78 -31.48
N SER A 135 5.54 2.05 -31.40
CA SER A 135 4.54 2.63 -32.29
C SER A 135 5.21 3.04 -33.60
N PRO A 136 4.75 2.55 -34.76
CA PRO A 136 5.29 2.99 -36.05
C PRO A 136 5.01 4.49 -36.22
N ILE A 137 6.08 5.29 -36.34
CA ILE A 137 6.00 6.70 -36.74
C ILE A 137 5.61 6.69 -38.22
N TYR A 138 4.31 6.86 -38.49
CA TYR A 138 3.77 7.10 -39.85
C TYR A 138 3.91 8.57 -40.23
#